data_AF-A0A7V7DFE9-F1
#
_entry.id   AF-A0A7V7DFE9-F1
#
_cell.length_a   1.000
_cell.length_b   1.000
_cell.length_c   1.000
_cell.angle_alpha   90.00
_cell.angle_beta   90.00
_cell.angle_gamma   90.00
#
_symmetry.space_group_name_H-M   'P 1'
#
loop_
_entity.id
_entity.type
_entity.pdbx_description
1 polymer ?
#
loop_
_entity_poly.entity_id
_entity_poly.type
_entity_poly.pdbx_seq_one_letter_code
_entity_poly.pdbx_strand_id
1 'polypeptide(L)'
;MIYRKPSQAVLALALVGILFWTAGCARLSQGLKPSPKTVLKKIHPSDYPALLDDMALDGLEHGVVQSLAFYNRIPKTRKFQFGKDQFAARHMIHTLEHFLAFIRTRPDSREMREYITHNYWVYRSVGGKKGGRVLFTGYFEPILSGQAEKTPEYRYPIYARPEDIVSVDLSRFSEKYKGDTIVGRVTDHKVIPYYDRKAIDSRNALDG
;
A
#
# COMPACT_ATOMS: atom_id res chain seq x y z
N MET A 1 -40.53 70.93 -3.75
CA MET A 1 -39.12 70.73 -3.31
C MET A 1 -38.60 69.50 -4.04
N ILE A 2 -37.55 69.67 -4.84
CA ILE A 2 -37.32 68.95 -6.11
C ILE A 2 -36.48 67.69 -5.89
N TYR A 3 -37.01 66.52 -6.25
CA TYR A 3 -36.27 65.24 -6.27
C TYR A 3 -35.35 65.21 -7.51
N ARG A 4 -34.04 65.40 -7.30
CA ARG A 4 -33.05 65.29 -8.39
C ARG A 4 -32.76 63.81 -8.66
N LYS A 5 -33.16 63.33 -9.85
CA LYS A 5 -32.74 62.02 -10.38
C LYS A 5 -31.20 61.95 -10.40
N PRO A 6 -30.58 60.87 -9.89
CA PRO A 6 -29.14 60.68 -10.02
C PRO A 6 -28.75 60.57 -11.51
N SER A 7 -27.62 61.16 -11.87
CA SER A 7 -27.13 61.15 -13.25
C SER A 7 -26.77 59.72 -13.69
N GLN A 8 -26.97 59.44 -14.98
CA GLN A 8 -26.66 58.14 -15.61
C GLN A 8 -25.23 57.66 -15.30
N ALA A 9 -24.29 58.59 -15.10
CA ALA A 9 -22.91 58.30 -14.74
C ALA A 9 -22.74 57.67 -13.34
N VAL A 10 -23.56 58.05 -12.36
CA VAL A 10 -23.49 57.52 -10.98
C VAL A 10 -24.09 56.11 -10.90
N LEU A 11 -25.16 55.84 -11.67
CA LEU A 11 -25.71 54.49 -11.83
C LEU A 11 -24.76 53.56 -12.61
N ALA A 12 -24.07 54.08 -13.63
CA ALA A 12 -23.09 53.30 -14.39
C ALA A 12 -21.86 52.92 -13.56
N LEU A 13 -21.34 53.83 -12.72
CA LEU A 13 -20.21 53.54 -11.82
C LEU A 13 -20.57 52.55 -10.72
N ALA A 14 -21.79 52.58 -10.20
CA ALA A 14 -22.28 51.57 -9.24
C ALA A 14 -22.44 50.18 -9.90
N LEU A 15 -22.88 50.11 -11.16
CA LEU A 15 -23.00 48.85 -11.91
C LEU A 15 -21.64 48.25 -12.28
N VAL A 16 -20.63 49.07 -12.62
CA VAL A 16 -19.26 48.57 -12.91
C VAL A 16 -18.56 48.10 -11.63
N GLY A 17 -18.78 48.76 -10.49
CA GLY A 17 -18.25 48.31 -9.19
C GLY A 17 -18.83 46.97 -8.72
N ILE A 18 -20.10 46.70 -9.01
CA ILE A 18 -20.78 45.44 -8.67
C ILE A 18 -20.39 44.30 -9.65
N LEU A 19 -20.07 44.62 -10.90
CA LEU A 19 -19.55 43.63 -11.86
C LEU A 19 -18.11 43.18 -11.54
N PHE A 20 -17.30 44.05 -10.91
CA PHE A 20 -15.94 43.70 -10.49
C PHE A 20 -15.87 42.91 -9.17
N TRP A 21 -16.95 42.83 -8.39
CA TRP A 21 -17.05 41.98 -7.20
C TRP A 21 -17.56 40.56 -7.48
N THR A 22 -18.08 40.29 -8.68
CA THR A 22 -18.53 38.94 -9.09
C THR A 22 -17.55 38.22 -10.00
N ALA A 23 -16.48 38.89 -10.44
CA ALA A 23 -15.29 38.26 -11.03
C ALA A 23 -14.33 37.69 -9.97
N GLY A 24 -14.88 37.24 -8.83
CA GLY A 24 -14.17 36.34 -7.93
C GLY A 24 -13.80 35.12 -8.73
N CYS A 25 -12.51 34.97 -9.01
CA CYS A 25 -11.94 33.84 -9.73
C CYS A 25 -12.57 32.55 -9.24
N ALA A 26 -13.55 32.04 -10.00
CA ALA A 26 -13.84 30.63 -10.06
C ALA A 26 -12.59 29.99 -10.68
N ARG A 27 -11.52 29.87 -9.88
CA ARG A 27 -10.63 28.75 -10.01
C ARG A 27 -11.55 27.57 -9.76
N LEU A 28 -12.07 27.01 -10.86
CA LEU A 28 -12.13 25.57 -11.02
C LEU A 28 -10.77 25.07 -10.53
N SER A 29 -10.69 24.83 -9.22
CA SER A 29 -9.90 23.76 -8.69
C SER A 29 -10.48 22.55 -9.41
N GLN A 30 -9.98 22.31 -10.63
CA GLN A 30 -9.82 20.95 -11.08
C GLN A 30 -9.17 20.32 -9.88
N GLY A 31 -9.96 19.55 -9.11
CA GLY A 31 -9.46 18.80 -8.00
C GLY A 31 -8.33 18.01 -8.62
N LEU A 32 -7.09 18.47 -8.40
CA LEU A 32 -5.90 17.73 -8.71
C LEU A 32 -6.13 16.48 -7.90
N LYS A 33 -6.67 15.44 -8.55
CA LYS A 33 -6.65 14.09 -8.02
C LYS A 33 -5.22 13.96 -7.56
N PRO A 34 -4.96 13.86 -6.24
CA PRO A 34 -3.59 13.90 -5.76
C PRO A 34 -2.86 12.85 -6.57
N SER A 35 -1.88 13.30 -7.38
CA SER A 35 -1.05 12.38 -8.15
C SER A 35 -0.66 11.29 -7.17
N PRO A 36 -0.91 10.00 -7.49
CA PRO A 36 -0.59 8.93 -6.57
C PRO A 36 0.83 9.18 -6.09
N LYS A 37 1.00 9.42 -4.79
CA LYS A 37 2.29 9.78 -4.22
C LYS A 37 3.21 8.62 -4.54
N THR A 38 4.06 8.78 -5.53
CA THR A 38 4.94 7.72 -5.97
C THR A 38 5.93 7.49 -4.85
N VAL A 39 5.76 6.37 -4.14
CA VAL A 39 6.62 5.98 -3.01
C VAL A 39 8.05 5.68 -3.46
N LEU A 40 8.25 5.41 -4.75
CA LEU A 40 9.53 5.14 -5.39
C LEU A 40 9.82 6.17 -6.49
N LYS A 41 11.08 6.57 -6.61
CA LYS A 41 11.62 7.41 -7.68
C LYS A 41 12.80 6.68 -8.33
N LYS A 42 12.75 6.47 -9.65
CA LYS A 42 13.91 5.98 -10.42
C LYS A 42 15.06 6.98 -10.30
N ILE A 43 16.27 6.50 -10.02
CA ILE A 43 17.47 7.35 -9.86
C ILE A 43 18.44 7.15 -11.02
N HIS A 44 19.33 8.13 -11.23
CA HIS A 44 20.36 8.05 -12.26
C HIS A 44 21.47 7.07 -11.81
N PRO A 45 22.14 6.34 -12.73
CA PRO A 45 23.26 5.45 -12.38
C PRO A 45 24.36 6.08 -11.50
N SER A 46 24.63 7.38 -11.67
CA SER A 46 25.57 8.13 -10.80
C SER A 46 25.14 8.18 -9.33
N ASP A 47 23.85 8.01 -9.05
CA ASP A 47 23.27 8.07 -7.72
C ASP A 47 23.12 6.67 -7.08
N TYR A 48 23.58 5.61 -7.77
CA TYR A 48 23.44 4.24 -7.27
C TYR A 48 24.33 4.07 -6.02
N PRO A 49 23.78 3.49 -4.93
CA PRO A 49 24.56 3.25 -3.72
C PRO A 49 25.67 2.24 -4.00
N ALA A 50 26.61 2.09 -3.07
CA ALA A 50 27.75 1.18 -3.26
C ALA A 50 27.33 -0.30 -3.47
N LEU A 51 26.11 -0.69 -3.08
CA LEU A 51 25.55 -2.05 -3.20
C LEU A 51 26.46 -3.09 -2.52
N LEU A 52 26.97 -2.72 -1.34
CA LEU A 52 27.78 -3.59 -0.50
C LEU A 52 26.85 -4.42 0.39
N ASP A 53 27.18 -5.71 0.51
CA ASP A 53 26.54 -6.65 1.42
C ASP A 53 27.66 -7.38 2.17
N ASP A 54 27.56 -7.45 3.49
CA ASP A 54 28.48 -8.17 4.36
C ASP A 54 28.06 -9.63 4.58
N MET A 55 26.90 -10.04 4.04
CA MET A 55 26.40 -11.40 4.07
C MET A 55 26.79 -12.20 2.82
N ALA A 56 26.79 -13.54 2.96
CA ALA A 56 26.92 -14.44 1.83
C ALA A 56 25.65 -14.42 0.95
N LEU A 57 25.84 -14.68 -0.35
CA LEU A 57 24.75 -14.63 -1.34
C LEU A 57 23.69 -15.73 -1.19
N ASP A 58 23.92 -16.74 -0.35
CA ASP A 58 23.01 -17.87 -0.14
C ASP A 58 21.61 -17.42 0.34
N GLY A 59 21.55 -16.42 1.24
CA GLY A 59 20.29 -15.84 1.71
C GLY A 59 19.57 -15.05 0.63
N LEU A 60 20.32 -14.28 -0.17
CA LEU A 60 19.78 -13.54 -1.31
C LEU A 60 19.23 -14.50 -2.38
N GLU A 61 19.98 -15.56 -2.71
CA GLU A 61 19.53 -16.61 -3.63
C GLU A 61 18.22 -17.24 -3.16
N HIS A 62 18.15 -17.63 -1.88
CA HIS A 62 16.91 -18.16 -1.32
C HIS A 62 15.74 -17.19 -1.46
N GLY A 63 15.95 -15.91 -1.13
CA GLY A 63 14.93 -14.86 -1.28
C GLY A 63 14.45 -14.67 -2.73
N VAL A 64 15.37 -14.74 -3.70
CA VAL A 64 15.03 -14.68 -5.14
C VAL A 64 14.22 -15.90 -5.56
N VAL A 65 14.58 -17.11 -5.12
CA VAL A 65 13.83 -18.34 -5.40
C VAL A 65 12.40 -18.29 -4.83
N GLN A 66 12.22 -17.82 -3.59
CA GLN A 66 10.88 -17.65 -3.02
C GLN A 66 10.06 -16.59 -3.76
N SER A 67 10.71 -15.50 -4.21
CA SER A 67 10.06 -14.48 -5.04
C SER A 67 9.59 -15.07 -6.37
N LEU A 68 10.41 -15.89 -7.04
CA LEU A 68 10.03 -16.61 -8.25
C LEU A 68 8.86 -17.56 -8.00
N ALA A 69 8.84 -18.30 -6.88
CA ALA A 69 7.71 -19.17 -6.52
C ALA A 69 6.41 -18.38 -6.38
N PHE A 70 6.44 -17.20 -5.76
CA PHE A 70 5.29 -16.30 -5.68
C PHE A 70 4.82 -15.82 -7.07
N TYR A 71 5.72 -15.22 -7.87
CA TYR A 71 5.36 -14.70 -9.20
C TYR A 71 4.87 -15.81 -10.15
N ASN A 72 5.30 -17.05 -9.95
CA ASN A 72 4.84 -18.19 -10.72
C ASN A 72 3.41 -18.65 -10.41
N ARG A 73 2.88 -18.34 -9.22
CA ARG A 73 1.52 -18.70 -8.78
C ARG A 73 0.44 -17.69 -9.18
N ILE A 74 0.81 -16.52 -9.68
CA ILE A 74 -0.13 -15.44 -10.03
C ILE A 74 -0.24 -15.24 -11.55
N PRO A 75 -1.33 -14.59 -12.04
CA PRO A 75 -1.48 -14.31 -13.47
C PRO A 75 -0.29 -13.53 -14.03
N LYS A 76 0.28 -14.01 -15.14
CA LYS A 76 1.47 -13.42 -15.77
C LYS A 76 1.27 -11.98 -16.25
N THR A 77 0.01 -11.57 -16.43
CA THR A 77 -0.43 -10.22 -16.81
C THR A 77 -0.60 -9.26 -15.63
N ARG A 78 -0.62 -9.76 -14.38
CA ARG A 78 -0.78 -8.92 -13.18
C ARG A 78 0.30 -7.84 -13.14
N LYS A 79 -0.11 -6.59 -12.95
CA LYS A 79 0.77 -5.42 -12.99
C LYS A 79 1.27 -5.03 -11.60
N PHE A 80 2.53 -4.61 -11.54
CA PHE A 80 3.21 -4.08 -10.36
C PHE A 80 3.72 -2.68 -10.66
N GLN A 81 3.53 -1.75 -9.72
CA GLN A 81 3.88 -0.34 -9.89
C GLN A 81 5.23 -0.04 -9.22
N PHE A 82 6.14 0.58 -9.97
CA PHE A 82 7.44 1.06 -9.50
C PHE A 82 7.59 2.55 -9.84
N GLY A 83 7.21 3.42 -8.89
CA GLY A 83 7.19 4.85 -9.15
C GLY A 83 6.16 5.18 -10.25
N LYS A 84 6.62 5.64 -11.42
CA LYS A 84 5.75 5.88 -12.60
C LYS A 84 5.67 4.67 -13.54
N ASP A 85 6.58 3.71 -13.40
CA ASP A 85 6.70 2.57 -14.30
C ASP A 85 5.79 1.41 -13.83
N GLN A 86 5.36 0.59 -14.78
CA GLN A 86 4.56 -0.60 -14.51
C GLN A 86 5.10 -1.82 -15.25
N PHE A 87 5.23 -2.94 -14.54
CA PHE A 87 5.69 -4.20 -15.10
C PHE A 87 4.69 -5.32 -14.83
N ALA A 88 4.55 -6.23 -15.79
CA ALA A 88 3.73 -7.42 -15.60
C ALA A 88 4.53 -8.50 -14.83
N ALA A 89 3.85 -9.42 -14.16
CA ALA A 89 4.49 -10.52 -13.43
C ALA A 89 5.45 -11.32 -14.32
N ARG A 90 5.15 -11.52 -15.62
CA ARG A 90 6.09 -12.12 -16.58
C ARG A 90 7.44 -11.41 -16.67
N HIS A 91 7.43 -10.08 -16.62
CA HIS A 91 8.66 -9.30 -16.69
C HIS A 91 9.46 -9.46 -15.40
N MET A 92 8.78 -9.43 -14.25
CA MET A 92 9.41 -9.67 -12.93
C MET A 92 10.08 -11.05 -12.87
N ILE A 93 9.45 -12.09 -13.43
CA ILE A 93 10.02 -13.45 -13.50
C ILE A 93 11.32 -13.43 -14.29
N HIS A 94 11.31 -12.92 -15.53
CA HIS A 94 12.52 -12.86 -16.34
C HIS A 94 13.64 -12.05 -15.67
N THR A 95 13.32 -10.92 -15.05
CA THR A 95 14.29 -10.12 -14.30
C THR A 95 14.92 -10.92 -13.16
N LEU A 96 14.12 -11.67 -12.39
CA LEU A 96 14.61 -12.49 -11.29
C LEU A 96 15.39 -13.72 -11.76
N GLU A 97 15.01 -14.35 -12.88
CA GLU A 97 15.76 -15.47 -13.49
C GLU A 97 17.15 -15.02 -13.95
N HIS A 98 17.24 -13.88 -14.62
CA HIS A 98 18.52 -13.28 -15.03
C HIS A 98 19.38 -12.87 -13.84
N PHE A 99 18.76 -12.33 -12.78
CA PHE A 99 19.49 -11.97 -11.56
C PHE A 99 19.98 -13.22 -10.82
N LEU A 100 19.14 -14.25 -10.72
CA LEU A 100 19.46 -15.53 -10.09
C LEU A 100 20.64 -16.22 -10.79
N ALA A 101 20.61 -16.27 -12.13
CA ALA A 101 21.71 -16.84 -12.91
C ALA A 101 23.04 -16.11 -12.64
N PHE A 102 23.00 -14.78 -12.49
CA PHE A 102 24.19 -13.99 -12.18
C PHE A 102 24.69 -14.18 -10.75
N ILE A 103 23.85 -14.06 -9.71
CA ILE A 103 24.32 -14.19 -8.32
C ILE A 103 24.89 -15.60 -8.02
N ARG A 104 24.46 -16.62 -8.77
CA ARG A 104 25.00 -17.99 -8.71
C ARG A 104 26.44 -18.12 -9.20
N THR A 105 26.94 -17.15 -9.99
CA THR A 105 28.37 -17.09 -10.35
C THR A 105 29.24 -16.58 -9.20
N ARG A 106 28.64 -16.24 -8.04
CA ARG A 106 29.31 -15.71 -6.83
C ARG A 106 30.16 -14.46 -7.13
N PRO A 107 29.59 -13.41 -7.74
CA PRO A 107 30.33 -12.21 -8.09
C PRO A 107 30.84 -11.46 -6.86
N ASP A 108 31.97 -10.77 -7.01
CA ASP A 108 32.43 -9.81 -6.00
C ASP A 108 31.59 -8.52 -6.00
N SER A 109 31.78 -7.64 -5.02
CA SER A 109 31.00 -6.41 -4.91
C SER A 109 31.18 -5.44 -6.08
N ARG A 110 32.34 -5.47 -6.76
CA ARG A 110 32.59 -4.65 -7.95
C ARG A 110 31.79 -5.18 -9.12
N GLU A 111 31.87 -6.48 -9.37
CA GLU A 111 31.10 -7.18 -10.41
C GLU A 111 29.59 -7.02 -10.19
N MET A 112 29.11 -7.14 -8.94
CA MET A 112 27.72 -6.90 -8.56
C MET A 112 27.26 -5.48 -8.93
N ARG A 113 28.05 -4.47 -8.55
CA ARG A 113 27.75 -3.06 -8.84
C ARG A 113 27.74 -2.79 -10.34
N GLU A 114 28.73 -3.30 -11.08
CA GLU A 114 28.81 -3.16 -12.53
C GLU A 114 27.61 -3.82 -13.20
N TYR A 115 27.28 -5.05 -12.82
CA TYR A 115 26.15 -5.78 -13.38
C TYR A 115 24.82 -5.07 -13.13
N ILE A 116 24.56 -4.60 -11.90
CA ILE A 116 23.35 -3.84 -11.57
C ILE A 116 23.28 -2.54 -12.36
N THR A 117 24.40 -1.82 -12.49
CA THR A 117 24.48 -0.54 -13.20
C THR A 117 24.13 -0.68 -14.69
N HIS A 118 24.55 -1.76 -15.34
CA HIS A 118 24.33 -1.97 -16.78
C HIS A 118 23.00 -2.66 -17.09
N ASN A 119 22.48 -3.50 -16.19
CA ASN A 119 21.35 -4.39 -16.50
C ASN A 119 20.04 -4.04 -15.76
N TYR A 120 20.08 -3.19 -14.72
CA TYR A 120 18.93 -2.94 -13.85
C TYR A 120 18.66 -1.45 -13.65
N TRP A 121 17.40 -1.14 -13.32
CA TRP A 121 16.99 0.19 -12.88
C TRP A 121 16.85 0.21 -11.36
N VAL A 122 17.57 1.12 -10.71
CA VAL A 122 17.45 1.32 -9.25
C VAL A 122 16.41 2.40 -8.97
N TYR A 123 15.55 2.09 -7.99
CA TYR A 123 14.52 2.99 -7.49
C TYR A 123 14.81 3.33 -6.03
N ARG A 124 14.74 4.62 -5.68
CA ARG A 124 14.88 5.11 -4.30
C ARG A 124 13.51 5.36 -3.69
N SER A 125 13.32 4.94 -2.44
CA SER A 125 12.17 5.37 -1.65
C SER A 125 12.20 6.87 -1.41
N VAL A 126 11.06 7.55 -1.56
CA VAL A 126 10.96 9.00 -1.29
C VAL A 126 10.92 9.32 0.21
N GLY A 127 10.69 8.31 1.06
CA GLY A 127 10.65 8.42 2.51
C GLY A 127 9.46 9.23 3.06
N GLY A 128 9.48 9.47 4.37
CA GLY A 128 8.44 10.21 5.08
C GLY A 128 8.47 11.72 4.78
N LYS A 129 7.33 12.38 5.02
CA LYS A 129 7.11 13.82 4.76
C LYS A 129 8.15 14.76 5.41
N LYS A 130 8.82 14.33 6.49
CA LYS A 130 9.82 15.12 7.23
C LYS A 130 11.24 14.62 6.92
N GLY A 131 11.77 15.04 5.77
CA GLY A 131 13.18 14.89 5.42
C GLY A 131 13.56 13.58 4.71
N GLY A 132 12.61 12.86 4.10
CA GLY A 132 12.93 11.69 3.26
C GLY A 132 13.48 10.48 4.02
N ARG A 133 13.37 10.46 5.36
CA ARG A 133 13.77 9.33 6.20
C ARG A 133 12.84 8.15 6.00
N VAL A 134 13.41 6.94 6.05
CA VAL A 134 12.68 5.66 6.01
C VAL A 134 12.79 5.02 7.39
N LEU A 135 11.65 4.55 7.93
CA LEU A 135 11.61 3.77 9.17
C LEU A 135 11.77 2.29 8.82
N PHE A 136 12.75 1.63 9.44
CA PHE A 136 12.92 0.19 9.37
C PHE A 136 12.50 -0.43 10.71
N THR A 137 11.67 -1.46 10.66
CA THR A 137 11.23 -2.25 11.81
C THR A 137 11.45 -3.73 11.52
N GLY A 138 11.61 -4.54 12.57
CA GLY A 138 11.72 -6.00 12.45
C GLY A 138 10.46 -6.70 12.94
N TYR A 139 10.15 -7.84 12.33
CA TYR A 139 9.21 -8.83 12.84
C TYR A 139 9.90 -10.20 12.80
N PHE A 140 9.44 -11.12 13.64
CA PHE A 140 9.95 -12.49 13.68
C PHE A 140 8.79 -13.46 13.89
N GLU A 141 9.05 -14.74 13.65
CA GLU A 141 8.11 -15.82 13.94
C GLU A 141 8.42 -16.38 15.35
N PRO A 142 7.56 -16.15 16.36
CA PRO A 142 7.80 -16.67 17.70
C PRO A 142 7.55 -18.18 17.75
N ILE A 143 8.43 -18.89 18.46
CA ILE A 143 8.25 -20.31 18.76
C ILE A 143 7.61 -20.40 20.16
N LEU A 144 6.42 -21.00 20.22
CA LEU A 144 5.66 -21.17 21.46
C LEU A 144 5.51 -22.67 21.76
N SER A 145 5.77 -23.06 23.00
CA SER A 145 5.46 -24.42 23.48
C SER A 145 3.95 -24.59 23.59
N GLY A 146 3.43 -25.72 23.11
CA GLY A 146 2.01 -26.04 23.13
C GLY A 146 1.77 -27.54 23.23
N GLN A 147 0.53 -27.88 23.60
CA GLN A 147 0.04 -29.25 23.66
C GLN A 147 -1.30 -29.34 22.93
N ALA A 148 -1.55 -30.46 22.24
CA ALA A 148 -2.81 -30.68 21.53
C ALA A 148 -4.01 -30.83 22.49
N GLU A 149 -3.75 -31.38 23.68
CA GLU A 149 -4.73 -31.52 24.75
C GLU A 149 -4.55 -30.44 25.81
N LYS A 150 -5.67 -29.92 26.31
CA LYS A 150 -5.69 -28.89 27.35
C LYS A 150 -5.22 -29.44 28.69
N THR A 151 -4.27 -28.77 29.33
CA THR A 151 -3.80 -29.07 30.70
C THR A 151 -3.84 -27.82 31.57
N PRO A 152 -3.60 -27.91 32.89
CA PRO A 152 -3.46 -26.73 33.74
C PRO A 152 -2.35 -25.76 33.28
N GLU A 153 -1.30 -26.29 32.65
CA GLU A 153 -0.19 -25.52 32.09
C GLU A 153 -0.54 -24.98 30.68
N TYR A 154 -1.03 -25.85 29.78
CA TYR A 154 -1.41 -25.49 28.40
C TYR A 154 -2.91 -25.15 28.31
N ARG A 155 -3.28 -24.00 28.89
CA ARG A 155 -4.69 -23.60 29.10
C ARG A 155 -5.25 -22.61 28.09
N TYR A 156 -4.43 -22.03 27.21
CA TYR A 156 -4.85 -21.03 26.23
C TYR A 156 -4.92 -21.65 24.83
N PRO A 157 -6.12 -21.75 24.23
CA PRO A 157 -6.29 -22.36 22.91
C PRO A 157 -5.80 -21.45 21.78
N ILE A 158 -5.37 -22.06 20.68
CA ILE A 158 -5.13 -21.39 19.39
C ILE A 158 -6.32 -21.76 18.49
N TYR A 159 -7.19 -20.80 18.20
CA TYR A 159 -8.39 -21.03 17.40
C TYR A 159 -8.06 -21.07 15.90
N ALA A 160 -8.60 -22.08 15.21
CA ALA A 160 -8.77 -22.00 13.76
C ALA A 160 -9.76 -20.87 13.43
N ARG A 161 -9.83 -20.48 12.15
CA ARG A 161 -10.85 -19.53 11.69
C ARG A 161 -12.24 -20.15 11.94
N PRO A 162 -13.11 -19.54 12.76
CA PRO A 162 -14.43 -20.10 13.02
C PRO A 162 -15.32 -20.15 11.78
N GLU A 163 -16.21 -21.13 11.67
CA GLU A 163 -17.07 -21.29 10.50
C GLU A 163 -18.15 -20.19 10.37
N ASP A 164 -18.53 -19.57 11.49
CA ASP A 164 -19.56 -18.55 11.56
C ASP A 164 -19.07 -17.14 11.20
N ILE A 165 -17.74 -16.95 11.01
CA ILE A 165 -17.16 -15.65 10.68
C ILE A 165 -17.39 -15.31 9.20
N VAL A 166 -18.14 -14.24 8.97
CA VAL A 166 -18.44 -13.72 7.63
C VAL A 166 -17.72 -12.41 7.39
N SER A 167 -17.22 -12.25 6.17
CA SER A 167 -16.70 -10.97 5.65
C SER A 167 -17.64 -10.46 4.59
N VAL A 168 -18.18 -9.26 4.78
CA VAL A 168 -19.18 -8.66 3.89
C VAL A 168 -18.57 -7.46 3.17
N ASP A 169 -18.39 -7.60 1.87
CA ASP A 169 -18.05 -6.49 0.97
C ASP A 169 -19.27 -5.59 0.78
N LEU A 170 -19.22 -4.39 1.37
CA LEU A 170 -20.33 -3.45 1.36
C LEU A 170 -20.54 -2.77 0.01
N SER A 171 -19.54 -2.81 -0.89
CA SER A 171 -19.65 -2.24 -2.23
C SER A 171 -20.73 -2.95 -3.07
N ARG A 172 -21.03 -4.22 -2.75
CA ARG A 172 -22.11 -4.99 -3.38
C ARG A 172 -23.51 -4.46 -3.08
N PHE A 173 -23.67 -3.66 -2.02
CA PHE A 173 -24.95 -3.07 -1.63
C PHE A 173 -25.09 -1.63 -2.15
N SER A 174 -23.99 -0.88 -2.23
CA SER A 174 -24.01 0.49 -2.72
C SER A 174 -22.60 1.00 -3.06
N GLU A 175 -22.48 1.77 -4.15
CA GLU A 175 -21.23 2.41 -4.56
C GLU A 175 -20.67 3.36 -3.48
N LYS A 176 -21.53 3.89 -2.60
CA LYS A 176 -21.10 4.76 -1.50
C LYS A 176 -20.17 4.05 -0.49
N TYR A 177 -20.19 2.72 -0.44
CA TYR A 177 -19.36 1.88 0.43
C TYR A 177 -18.23 1.19 -0.33
N LYS A 178 -17.81 1.73 -1.48
CA LYS A 178 -16.74 1.14 -2.29
C LYS A 178 -15.43 1.07 -1.50
N GLY A 179 -14.93 -0.14 -1.33
CA GLY A 179 -13.69 -0.41 -0.58
C GLY A 179 -13.92 -0.69 0.91
N ASP A 180 -15.15 -0.56 1.40
CA ASP A 180 -15.49 -0.88 2.78
C ASP A 180 -15.86 -2.37 2.92
N THR A 181 -15.39 -2.99 3.99
CA THR A 181 -15.69 -4.37 4.35
C THR A 181 -15.95 -4.44 5.84
N ILE A 182 -16.95 -5.21 6.25
CA ILE A 182 -17.21 -5.51 7.67
C ILE A 182 -16.99 -7.00 7.93
N VAL A 183 -16.57 -7.31 9.16
CA VAL A 183 -16.45 -8.68 9.66
C VAL A 183 -17.50 -8.90 10.73
N GLY A 184 -18.26 -9.97 10.59
CA GLY A 184 -19.41 -10.26 11.43
C GLY A 184 -19.64 -11.76 11.58
N ARG A 185 -20.75 -12.12 12.22
CA ARG A 185 -21.33 -13.46 12.22
C ARG A 185 -22.81 -13.42 11.87
N VAL A 186 -23.35 -14.55 11.42
CA VAL A 186 -24.78 -14.69 11.13
C VAL A 186 -25.50 -15.23 12.35
N THR A 187 -26.56 -14.54 12.79
CA THR A 187 -27.44 -14.97 13.87
C THR A 187 -28.85 -14.46 13.56
N ASP A 188 -29.87 -15.32 13.68
CA ASP A 188 -31.28 -14.97 13.43
C ASP A 188 -31.50 -14.23 12.10
N HIS A 189 -30.89 -14.75 11.02
CA HIS A 189 -30.92 -14.16 9.68
C HIS A 189 -30.36 -12.73 9.57
N LYS A 190 -29.55 -12.30 10.55
CA LYS A 190 -28.88 -10.99 10.57
C LYS A 190 -27.38 -11.16 10.62
N VAL A 191 -26.66 -10.23 10.00
CA VAL A 191 -25.22 -10.09 10.20
C VAL A 191 -24.99 -9.12 11.36
N ILE A 192 -24.32 -9.59 12.40
CA ILE A 192 -23.93 -8.79 13.56
C ILE A 192 -22.40 -8.76 13.69
N PRO A 193 -21.80 -7.78 14.40
CA PRO A 193 -20.36 -7.74 14.62
C PRO A 193 -19.82 -9.05 15.21
N TYR A 194 -18.61 -9.42 14.80
CA TYR A 194 -17.96 -10.60 15.35
C TYR A 194 -17.55 -10.40 16.81
N TYR A 195 -17.25 -11.48 17.52
CA TYR A 195 -16.80 -11.41 18.91
C TYR A 195 -15.53 -10.56 19.05
N ASP A 196 -15.51 -9.71 20.08
CA ASP A 196 -14.30 -8.98 20.47
C ASP A 196 -13.33 -9.89 21.24
N ARG A 197 -12.09 -9.42 21.45
CA ARG A 197 -11.07 -10.19 22.15
C ARG A 197 -11.51 -10.59 23.56
N LYS A 198 -12.23 -9.72 24.26
CA LYS A 198 -12.74 -9.99 25.62
C LYS A 198 -13.81 -11.08 25.63
N ALA A 199 -14.70 -11.11 24.63
CA ALA A 199 -15.67 -12.19 24.49
C ALA A 199 -15.01 -13.53 24.23
N ILE A 200 -13.98 -13.56 23.37
CA ILE A 200 -13.24 -14.78 23.06
C ILE A 200 -12.46 -15.28 24.29
N ASP A 201 -11.70 -14.42 24.95
CA ASP A 201 -10.77 -14.83 26.00
C ASP A 201 -11.43 -15.01 27.38
N SER A 202 -12.45 -14.21 27.70
CA SER A 202 -13.01 -14.15 29.06
C SER A 202 -14.46 -14.62 29.17
N ARG A 203 -15.16 -14.75 28.04
CA ARG A 203 -16.56 -15.22 27.99
C ARG A 203 -16.73 -16.47 27.14
N ASN A 204 -15.63 -17.10 26.75
CA ASN A 204 -15.63 -18.41 26.10
C ASN A 204 -16.54 -18.45 24.86
N ALA A 205 -16.56 -17.35 24.10
CA ALA A 205 -17.48 -17.17 22.99
C ALA A 205 -17.26 -18.14 21.82
N LEU A 206 -16.12 -18.85 21.82
CA LEU A 206 -15.73 -19.85 20.82
C LEU A 206 -15.54 -21.24 21.45
N ASP A 207 -15.96 -21.45 22.71
CA ASP A 207 -15.90 -22.78 23.33
C ASP A 207 -16.92 -23.70 22.66
N GLY A 208 -16.43 -24.84 22.15
CA GLY A 208 -17.17 -25.87 21.41
C GLY A 208 -16.19 -26.83 20.75
#